data_AF-A0A3N5LE81-F1
#
_entry.id   AF-A0A3N5LE81-F1
#
_cell.length_a   1.000
_cell.length_b   1.000
_cell.length_c   1.000
_cell.angle_alpha   90.00
_cell.angle_beta   90.00
_cell.angle_gamma   90.00
#
_symmetry.space_group_name_H-M   'P 1'
#
loop_
_entity.id
_entity.type
_entity.pdbx_description
1 polymer ?
#
loop_
_entity_poly.entity_id
_entity_poly.type
_entity_poly.pdbx_seq_one_letter_code
_entity_poly.pdbx_strand_id
1 'polypeptide(L)'
;LELLCKEIQRNSLCGLGQGAPNPVVSTLKHFRQEYEAHIYEKRCPAKVCKALIRYEIQESVCTGCTVCSRNCPVEAISGERRKPHTIDVNTCIRCGICMQVCNFNAISVVS
;
A
#
# COMPACT_ATOMS: atom_id res chain seq x y z
N LEU A 1 9.48 11.15 -19.52
CA LEU A 1 9.45 12.02 -18.32
C LEU A 1 10.77 12.76 -18.11
N GLU A 2 11.92 12.07 -18.11
CA GLU A 2 13.24 12.71 -17.91
C GLU A 2 13.58 13.81 -18.93
N LEU A 3 13.25 13.60 -20.21
CA LEU A 3 13.42 14.63 -21.24
C LEU A 3 12.61 15.89 -20.90
N LEU A 4 11.33 15.73 -20.55
CA LEU A 4 10.45 16.84 -20.18
C LEU A 4 10.99 17.60 -18.96
N CYS A 5 11.48 16.90 -17.94
CA CYS A 5 12.08 17.55 -16.79
C CYS A 5 13.30 18.40 -17.18
N LYS A 6 14.18 17.89 -18.06
CA LYS A 6 15.34 18.64 -18.57
C LYS A 6 14.93 19.89 -19.36
N GLU A 7 13.89 19.77 -20.19
CA GLU A 7 13.37 20.92 -20.95
C GLU A 7 12.77 21.99 -20.04
N ILE A 8 12.02 21.60 -19.00
CA ILE A 8 11.47 22.56 -18.02
C ILE A 8 12.62 23.27 -17.28
N GLN A 9 13.68 22.56 -16.89
CA GLN A 9 14.85 23.16 -16.24
C GLN A 9 15.56 24.18 -17.12
N ARG A 10 15.68 23.93 -18.43
CA ARG A 10 16.40 24.80 -19.37
C ARG A 10 15.57 26.00 -19.82
N ASN A 11 14.29 25.79 -20.07
CA ASN A 11 13.44 26.79 -20.74
C ASN A 11 12.71 27.71 -19.73
N SER A 12 12.75 27.40 -18.43
CA SER A 12 12.17 28.26 -17.40
C SER A 12 13.04 29.49 -17.13
N LEU A 13 12.40 30.67 -17.18
CA LEU A 13 13.07 31.96 -17.00
C LEU A 13 13.31 32.35 -15.53
N CYS A 14 12.55 31.76 -14.59
CA CYS A 14 12.71 32.00 -13.15
C CYS A 14 13.31 30.79 -12.45
N GLY A 15 14.09 31.02 -11.39
CA GLY A 15 14.73 29.94 -10.61
C GLY A 15 13.73 28.95 -10.00
N LEU A 16 12.52 29.40 -9.66
CA LEU A 16 11.46 28.52 -9.18
C LEU A 16 11.02 27.53 -10.27
N GLY A 17 10.85 27.98 -11.52
CA GLY A 17 10.49 27.13 -12.64
C GLY A 17 11.59 26.13 -12.98
N GLN A 18 12.86 26.58 -12.90
CA GLN A 18 14.01 25.70 -13.09
C GLN A 18 14.09 24.63 -11.98
N GLY A 19 13.70 24.96 -10.74
CA GLY A 19 13.69 24.03 -9.62
C GLY A 19 12.45 23.12 -9.54
N ALA A 20 11.34 23.49 -10.16
CA ALA A 20 10.06 22.78 -10.10
C ALA A 20 10.14 21.27 -10.46
N PRO A 21 10.91 20.82 -11.48
CA PRO A 21 10.99 19.39 -11.81
C PRO A 21 11.97 18.60 -10.93
N ASN A 22 12.72 19.23 -10.03
CA ASN A 22 13.74 18.55 -9.20
C ASN A 22 13.18 17.38 -8.37
N PRO A 23 11.99 17.46 -7.74
CA PRO A 23 11.41 16.32 -7.03
C PRO A 23 11.16 15.12 -7.95
N VAL A 24 10.70 15.37 -9.19
CA VAL A 24 10.47 14.31 -10.18
C VAL A 24 11.79 13.69 -10.63
N VAL A 25 12.80 14.51 -10.95
CA VAL A 25 14.13 14.03 -11.36
C VAL A 25 14.78 13.21 -10.23
N SER A 26 14.74 13.71 -9.01
CA SER A 26 15.31 13.04 -7.84
C SER A 26 14.61 11.70 -7.59
N THR A 27 13.27 11.67 -7.61
CA THR A 27 12.53 10.42 -7.37
C THR A 27 12.72 9.39 -8.48
N LEU A 28 12.81 9.81 -9.75
CA LEU A 28 13.17 8.91 -10.85
C LEU A 28 14.61 8.39 -10.76
N LYS A 29 15.54 9.17 -10.19
CA LYS A 29 16.93 8.74 -10.00
C LYS A 29 17.07 7.73 -8.87
N HIS A 30 16.42 7.99 -7.74
CA HIS A 30 16.61 7.23 -6.50
C HIS A 30 15.62 6.08 -6.32
N PHE A 31 14.40 6.21 -6.86
CA PHE A 31 13.30 5.28 -6.61
C PHE A 31 12.69 4.72 -7.91
N ARG A 32 13.45 4.68 -9.00
CA ARG A 32 12.99 4.15 -10.30
C ARG A 32 12.31 2.79 -10.18
N GLN A 33 12.92 1.89 -9.42
CA GLN A 33 12.43 0.53 -9.21
C GLN A 33 11.04 0.52 -8.54
N GLU A 34 10.75 1.48 -7.66
CA GLU A 34 9.42 1.60 -7.07
C GLU A 34 8.38 2.02 -8.11
N TYR A 35 8.71 2.96 -9.00
CA TYR A 35 7.83 3.34 -10.10
C TYR A 35 7.57 2.15 -11.04
N GLU A 36 8.61 1.40 -11.39
CA GLU A 36 8.50 0.23 -12.27
C GLU A 36 7.64 -0.87 -11.63
N ALA A 37 7.86 -1.18 -10.35
CA ALA A 37 7.01 -2.11 -9.60
C ALA A 37 5.54 -1.63 -9.56
N HIS A 38 5.31 -0.34 -9.39
CA HIS A 38 3.95 0.22 -9.31
C HIS A 38 3.23 0.19 -10.67
N ILE A 39 3.94 0.48 -11.77
CA ILE A 39 3.37 0.59 -13.12
C ILE A 39 3.20 -0.80 -13.74
N TYR A 40 4.23 -1.64 -13.68
CA TYR A 40 4.29 -2.92 -14.38
C TYR A 40 3.85 -4.10 -13.51
N GLU A 41 4.36 -4.19 -12.28
CA GLU A 41 4.03 -5.32 -11.37
C GLU A 41 2.72 -5.11 -10.60
N LYS A 42 2.15 -3.90 -10.64
CA LYS A 42 1.00 -3.50 -9.81
C LYS A 42 1.25 -3.75 -8.32
N ARG A 43 2.48 -3.48 -7.88
CA ARG A 43 2.94 -3.72 -6.51
C ARG A 43 3.51 -2.44 -5.92
N CYS A 44 3.24 -2.18 -4.63
CA CYS A 44 3.84 -1.07 -3.89
C CYS A 44 4.86 -1.60 -2.87
N PRO A 45 6.18 -1.52 -3.14
CA PRO A 45 7.21 -1.98 -2.21
C PRO A 45 7.14 -1.32 -0.83
N ALA A 46 6.77 -0.04 -0.79
CA ALA A 46 6.59 0.73 0.43
C ALA A 46 5.28 0.41 1.18
N LYS A 47 4.35 -0.34 0.59
CA LYS A 47 3.05 -0.74 1.16
C LYS A 47 2.15 0.42 1.60
N VAL A 48 2.33 1.61 1.01
CA VAL A 48 1.53 2.82 1.31
C VAL A 48 0.34 3.01 0.40
N CYS A 49 0.39 2.49 -0.83
CA CYS A 49 -0.67 2.67 -1.82
C CYS A 49 -1.83 1.71 -1.52
N LYS A 50 -2.94 2.21 -0.98
CA LYS A 50 -4.15 1.42 -0.68
C LYS A 50 -4.63 0.56 -1.86
N ALA A 51 -4.45 1.03 -3.10
CA ALA A 51 -4.87 0.29 -4.28
C ALA A 51 -4.05 -1.00 -4.54
N LEU A 52 -2.81 -1.07 -4.03
CA LEU A 52 -1.83 -2.11 -4.36
C LEU A 52 -1.38 -2.91 -3.13
N ILE A 53 -2.18 -2.91 -2.07
CA ILE A 53 -1.94 -3.71 -0.88
C ILE A 53 -3.14 -4.61 -0.59
N ARG A 54 -2.91 -5.66 0.17
CA ARG A 54 -3.95 -6.48 0.79
C ARG A 54 -3.53 -6.79 2.23
N TYR A 55 -4.52 -7.07 3.06
CA TYR A 55 -4.29 -7.55 4.42
C TYR A 55 -4.37 -9.06 4.42
N GLU A 56 -3.46 -9.70 5.15
CA GLU A 56 -3.39 -11.14 5.28
C GLU A 56 -3.29 -11.51 6.75
N ILE A 57 -4.03 -12.55 7.17
CA ILE A 57 -4.03 -13.02 8.55
C ILE A 57 -3.07 -14.21 8.63
N GLN A 58 -2.11 -14.13 9.54
CA GLN A 58 -1.13 -15.18 9.78
C GLN A 58 -1.77 -16.28 10.63
N GLU A 59 -1.93 -17.47 10.05
CA GLU A 59 -2.59 -18.60 10.69
C GLU A 59 -1.90 -19.05 11.99
N SER A 60 -0.56 -18.96 12.04
CA SER A 60 0.24 -19.35 13.20
C SER A 60 0.10 -18.41 14.41
N VAL A 61 -0.32 -17.16 14.18
CA VAL A 61 -0.44 -16.12 15.22
C VAL A 61 -1.90 -15.86 15.59
N CYS A 62 -2.82 -16.07 14.65
CA CYS A 62 -4.24 -15.81 14.85
C CYS A 62 -4.86 -16.77 15.88
N THR A 63 -5.39 -16.22 16.97
CA THR A 63 -6.07 -17.00 18.02
C THR A 63 -7.56 -17.24 17.76
N GLY A 64 -8.10 -16.71 16.66
CA GLY A 64 -9.52 -16.85 16.32
C GLY A 64 -10.48 -16.10 17.27
N CYS A 65 -10.07 -14.93 17.78
CA CYS A 65 -10.85 -14.12 18.74
C CYS A 65 -12.05 -13.35 18.12
N THR A 66 -12.21 -13.41 16.80
CA THR A 66 -13.28 -12.78 16.00
C THR A 66 -13.40 -11.25 16.07
N VAL A 67 -12.47 -10.54 16.73
CA VAL A 67 -12.51 -9.07 16.86
C VAL A 67 -12.35 -8.37 15.50
N CYS A 68 -11.45 -8.86 14.65
CA CYS A 68 -11.24 -8.31 13.31
C CYS A 68 -12.48 -8.43 12.42
N SER A 69 -13.15 -9.59 12.43
CA SER A 69 -14.35 -9.84 11.64
C SER A 69 -15.52 -8.95 12.06
N ARG A 70 -15.77 -8.84 13.37
CA ARG A 70 -16.83 -7.97 13.93
C ARG A 70 -16.64 -6.48 13.63
N ASN A 71 -15.41 -6.03 13.42
CA ASN A 71 -15.10 -4.63 13.10
C ASN A 71 -14.90 -4.40 11.59
N CYS A 72 -15.09 -5.42 10.74
CA CYS A 72 -14.98 -5.25 9.30
C CYS A 72 -16.25 -4.55 8.76
N PRO A 73 -16.16 -3.33 8.21
CA PRO A 73 -17.34 -2.58 7.77
C PRO A 73 -18.02 -3.15 6.51
N VAL A 74 -17.35 -4.10 5.83
CA VAL A 74 -17.81 -4.73 4.59
C VAL A 74 -17.86 -6.25 4.71
N GLU A 75 -17.77 -6.78 5.94
CA GLU A 75 -17.88 -8.21 6.23
C GLU A 75 -16.92 -9.12 5.43
N ALA A 76 -15.78 -8.58 4.99
CA ALA A 76 -14.79 -9.28 4.17
C ALA A 76 -13.96 -10.33 4.92
N ILE A 77 -14.25 -10.63 6.20
CA ILE A 77 -13.43 -11.52 7.03
C ILE A 77 -14.29 -12.68 7.54
N SER A 78 -13.93 -13.88 7.12
CA SER A 78 -14.56 -15.14 7.52
C SER A 78 -13.68 -15.95 8.46
N GLY A 79 -14.29 -16.79 9.30
CA GLY A 79 -13.58 -17.65 10.25
C GLY A 79 -14.46 -18.05 11.43
N GLU A 80 -14.18 -19.22 12.00
CA GLU A 80 -14.87 -19.70 13.20
C GLU A 80 -14.13 -19.29 14.48
N ARG A 81 -14.84 -19.35 15.61
CA ARG A 81 -14.21 -19.18 16.93
C ARG A 81 -13.08 -20.19 17.13
N ARG A 82 -11.94 -19.70 17.64
CA ARG A 82 -10.73 -20.50 17.90
C ARG A 82 -10.07 -21.11 16.65
N LYS A 83 -10.46 -20.68 15.46
CA LYS A 83 -9.77 -21.01 14.21
C LYS A 83 -9.20 -19.73 13.57
N PRO A 84 -8.10 -19.84 12.80
CA PRO A 84 -7.61 -18.73 11.98
C PRO A 84 -8.70 -18.17 11.08
N HIS A 85 -8.71 -16.85 10.92
CA HIS A 85 -9.64 -16.15 10.05
C HIS A 85 -8.96 -15.86 8.70
N THR A 86 -9.77 -15.64 7.66
CA THR A 86 -9.31 -15.34 6.31
C THR A 86 -9.99 -14.07 5.80
N ILE A 87 -9.26 -13.27 5.01
CA ILE A 87 -9.77 -12.03 4.42
C ILE A 87 -10.03 -12.26 2.93
N ASP A 88 -11.25 -12.00 2.48
CA ASP A 88 -11.58 -11.95 1.06
C ASP A 88 -11.07 -10.63 0.45
N VAL A 89 -10.10 -10.75 -0.44
CA VAL A 89 -9.42 -9.62 -1.10
C VAL A 89 -10.36 -8.88 -2.06
N ASN A 90 -11.39 -9.53 -2.61
CA ASN A 90 -12.31 -8.90 -3.54
C ASN A 90 -13.32 -8.00 -2.83
N THR A 91 -13.77 -8.42 -1.65
CA THR A 91 -14.72 -7.66 -0.82
C THR A 91 -14.01 -6.61 0.05
N CYS A 92 -12.76 -6.86 0.44
CA CYS A 92 -12.00 -5.98 1.32
C CYS A 92 -11.72 -4.60 0.69
N ILE A 93 -12.24 -3.54 1.33
CA ILE A 93 -11.99 -2.14 0.95
C ILE A 93 -10.67 -1.58 1.48
N ARG A 94 -9.83 -2.43 2.10
CA ARG A 94 -8.47 -2.09 2.58
C ARG A 94 -8.46 -0.89 3.54
N CYS A 95 -9.43 -0.84 4.46
CA CYS A 95 -9.57 0.25 5.43
C CYS A 95 -8.56 0.19 6.59
N GLY A 96 -7.99 -0.98 6.88
CA GLY A 96 -6.98 -1.17 7.92
C GLY A 96 -7.50 -1.38 9.34
N ILE A 97 -8.82 -1.29 9.57
CA ILE A 97 -9.42 -1.46 10.90
C ILE A 97 -9.05 -2.80 11.53
N CYS A 98 -9.12 -3.88 10.74
CA CYS A 98 -8.78 -5.23 11.23
C CYS A 98 -7.38 -5.32 11.83
N MET A 99 -6.39 -4.63 11.24
CA MET A 99 -5.02 -4.58 11.72
C MET A 99 -4.92 -3.75 13.01
N GLN A 100 -5.62 -2.62 13.10
CA GLN A 100 -5.63 -1.76 14.28
C GLN A 100 -6.24 -2.42 15.51
N VAL A 101 -7.29 -3.23 15.33
CA VAL A 101 -8.00 -3.91 16.45
C VAL A 101 -7.39 -5.26 16.81
N CYS A 102 -6.36 -5.73 16.09
CA CYS A 102 -5.76 -7.03 16.35
C CYS A 102 -4.75 -6.96 17.51
N ASN A 103 -5.17 -7.36 18.71
CA ASN A 103 -4.31 -7.40 19.90
C ASN A 103 -3.13 -8.39 19.83
N PHE A 104 -3.11 -9.26 18.81
CA PHE A 104 -2.09 -10.30 18.64
C PHE A 104 -1.12 -9.98 17.49
N ASN A 105 -1.29 -8.84 16.81
CA ASN A 105 -0.51 -8.48 15.63
C ASN A 105 -0.50 -9.57 14.54
N ALA A 106 -1.59 -10.33 14.43
CA ALA A 106 -1.71 -11.46 13.50
C ALA A 106 -2.01 -11.04 12.06
N ILE A 107 -2.03 -9.73 11.73
CA ILE A 107 -2.41 -9.22 10.42
C ILE A 107 -1.23 -8.47 9.81
N SER A 108 -0.79 -8.91 8.63
CA SER A 108 0.28 -8.26 7.87
C SER A 108 -0.24 -7.57 6.61
N VAL A 109 0.44 -6.47 6.25
CA VAL A 109 0.24 -5.81 4.96
C VAL A 109 1.15 -6.45 3.93
N VAL A 110 0.57 -6.95 2.85
CA VAL A 110 1.30 -7.52 1.72
C VAL A 110 0.91 -6.76 0.45
N SER A 111 1.84 -6.69 -0.50
CA SER A 111 1.68 -6.03 -1.79
C SER A 111 1.93 -7.06 -2.88
#